data_AF-A0A435XQA9-F1
#
_entry.id   AF-A0A435XQA9-F1
#
_cell.length_a   1.000
_cell.length_b   1.000
_cell.length_c   1.000
_cell.angle_alpha   90.00
_cell.angle_beta   90.00
_cell.angle_gamma   90.00
#
_symmetry.space_group_name_H-M   'P 1'
#
loop_
_entity.id
_entity.type
_entity.pdbx_description
1 polymer ?
#
loop_
_entity_poly.entity_id
_entity_poly.type
_entity_poly.pdbx_seq_one_letter_code
_entity_poly.pdbx_strand_id
1 'polypeptide(L)'
;HYKGFDQFGSVTFHLGATPLVDALKDSEFDLDYMPAHEAVEKLPFTMEGLSQYRTIILSDIGANSLLLHPDVWLHGKTVPNRLKLLRDWTLAGGGLIMIGGYFSFQGIDGKARWHRTAVEEALPVTCLPNDDRLEIPEGFRPEITGSRDHPLFAGIEGEWPLLLGANEVVPRDRDDVE
;
A
#
# COMPACT_ATOMS: atom_id res chain seq x y z
N HIS A 1 -1.01 22.82 16.90
CA HIS A 1 -1.21 24.28 16.85
C HIS A 1 -0.44 24.93 17.99
N TYR A 2 0.48 25.85 17.69
CA TYR A 2 1.20 26.64 18.70
C TYR A 2 0.69 28.08 18.70
N LYS A 3 0.27 28.60 19.85
CA LYS A 3 -0.24 29.97 20.02
C LYS A 3 0.37 30.59 21.26
N GLY A 4 1.49 31.30 21.11
CA GLY A 4 2.24 31.84 22.24
C GLY A 4 2.78 30.71 23.12
N PHE A 5 2.38 30.67 24.39
CA PHE A 5 2.74 29.60 25.34
C PHE A 5 1.91 28.33 25.16
N ASP A 6 0.72 28.44 24.56
CA ASP A 6 -0.25 27.35 24.50
C ASP A 6 -0.03 26.45 23.29
N GLN A 7 -0.28 25.16 23.48
CA GLN A 7 -0.31 24.17 22.41
C GLN A 7 -1.57 23.31 22.50
N PHE A 8 -2.19 23.03 21.35
CA PHE A 8 -3.26 22.04 21.23
C PHE A 8 -3.17 21.31 19.88
N GLY A 9 -3.62 20.05 19.86
CA GLY A 9 -3.68 19.22 18.66
C GLY A 9 -5.07 19.23 18.03
N SER A 10 -5.12 19.05 16.71
CA SER A 10 -6.33 18.65 16.00
C SER A 10 -5.98 17.51 15.06
N VAL A 11 -6.86 16.52 14.96
CA VAL A 11 -6.74 15.42 14.00
C VAL A 11 -8.02 15.43 13.17
N THR A 12 -7.87 15.29 11.86
CA THR A 12 -8.99 15.14 10.93
C THR A 12 -8.92 13.79 10.26
N PHE A 13 -10.08 13.23 9.91
CA PHE A 13 -10.17 12.00 9.13
C PHE A 13 -10.45 12.36 7.67
N HIS A 14 -9.68 11.77 6.76
CA HIS A 14 -9.82 11.96 5.33
C HIS A 14 -9.75 10.61 4.63
N LEU A 15 -10.57 10.43 3.59
CA LEU A 15 -10.47 9.30 2.67
C LEU A 15 -9.70 9.78 1.43
N GLY A 16 -8.45 9.33 1.29
CA GLY A 16 -7.61 9.70 0.15
C GLY A 16 -7.93 8.94 -1.14
N ALA A 17 -8.59 7.79 -1.03
CA ALA A 17 -8.86 6.89 -2.15
C ALA A 17 -10.17 7.19 -2.90
N THR A 18 -10.94 8.22 -2.51
CA THR A 18 -12.23 8.53 -3.15
C THR A 18 -12.16 8.61 -4.67
N PRO A 19 -11.16 9.28 -5.31
CA PRO A 19 -11.06 9.29 -6.76
C PRO A 19 -10.89 7.89 -7.39
N LEU A 20 -10.16 6.99 -6.74
CA LEU A 20 -10.00 5.60 -7.19
C LEU A 20 -11.30 4.81 -7.02
N VAL A 21 -11.97 4.97 -5.87
CA VAL A 21 -13.26 4.33 -5.59
C VAL A 21 -14.30 4.76 -6.63
N ASP A 22 -14.39 6.05 -6.92
CA ASP A 22 -15.31 6.60 -7.91
C ASP A 22 -14.99 6.10 -9.31
N ALA A 23 -13.71 5.98 -9.67
CA ALA A 23 -13.29 5.44 -10.97
C ALA A 23 -13.63 3.96 -11.15
N LEU A 24 -13.70 3.18 -10.07
CA LEU A 24 -14.01 1.75 -10.10
C LEU A 24 -15.51 1.44 -9.98
N LYS A 25 -16.32 2.37 -9.48
CA LYS A 25 -17.73 2.16 -9.13
C LYS A 25 -18.60 1.58 -10.26
N ASP A 26 -18.36 2.03 -11.50
CA ASP A 26 -19.12 1.59 -12.69
C ASP A 26 -18.27 0.69 -13.62
N SER A 27 -17.18 0.14 -13.09
CA SER A 27 -16.30 -0.79 -13.81
C SER A 27 -16.74 -2.25 -13.63
N GLU A 28 -16.04 -3.18 -14.29
CA GLU A 28 -16.23 -4.62 -14.09
C GLU A 28 -15.67 -5.14 -12.75
N PHE A 29 -14.95 -4.30 -12.00
CA PHE A 29 -14.34 -4.67 -10.73
C PHE A 29 -15.28 -4.37 -9.56
N ASP A 30 -15.59 -5.40 -8.78
CA ASP A 30 -16.29 -5.25 -7.50
C ASP A 30 -15.28 -4.85 -6.41
N LEU A 31 -15.47 -3.66 -5.82
CA LEU A 31 -14.54 -3.06 -4.88
C LEU A 31 -15.07 -3.12 -3.45
N ASP A 32 -14.42 -3.92 -2.59
CA ASP A 32 -14.53 -3.79 -1.14
C ASP A 32 -13.54 -2.74 -0.62
N TYR A 33 -14.05 -1.56 -0.28
CA TYR A 33 -13.23 -0.48 0.27
C TYR A 33 -13.13 -0.57 1.79
N MET A 34 -11.96 -1.00 2.28
CA MET A 34 -11.66 -1.16 3.70
C MET A 34 -10.69 -0.09 4.21
N PRO A 35 -11.14 0.92 4.98
CA PRO A 35 -10.27 1.93 5.57
C PRO A 35 -9.23 1.30 6.52
N ALA A 36 -8.05 1.93 6.64
CA ALA A 36 -6.94 1.38 7.40
C ALA A 36 -7.26 1.06 8.87
N HIS A 37 -8.14 1.84 9.52
CA HIS A 37 -8.56 1.58 10.90
C HIS A 37 -9.49 0.36 11.01
N GLU A 38 -10.27 0.06 9.97
CA GLU A 38 -11.10 -1.15 9.92
C GLU A 38 -10.28 -2.38 9.56
N ALA A 39 -9.28 -2.23 8.67
CA ALA A 39 -8.39 -3.31 8.27
C ALA A 39 -7.65 -3.96 9.46
N VAL A 40 -7.46 -3.21 10.54
CA VAL A 40 -6.90 -3.75 11.80
C VAL A 40 -7.70 -4.96 12.27
N GLU A 41 -9.03 -4.94 12.20
CA GLU A 41 -9.91 -6.01 12.70
C GLU A 41 -10.53 -6.84 11.57
N LYS A 42 -10.85 -6.22 10.43
CA LYS A 42 -11.65 -6.84 9.37
C LYS A 42 -10.86 -7.57 8.30
N LEU A 43 -9.57 -7.25 8.09
CA LEU A 43 -8.78 -7.99 7.10
C LEU A 43 -8.70 -9.47 7.54
N PRO A 44 -9.08 -10.43 6.68
CA PRO A 44 -9.22 -11.83 7.07
C PRO A 44 -7.97 -12.45 7.69
N PHE A 45 -8.20 -13.41 8.57
CA PHE A 45 -7.16 -14.16 9.29
C PHE A 45 -6.90 -15.55 8.73
N THR A 46 -7.59 -15.94 7.66
CA THR A 46 -7.49 -17.27 7.03
C THR A 46 -7.38 -17.17 5.52
N MET A 47 -6.82 -18.21 4.89
CA MET A 47 -6.69 -18.29 3.44
C MET A 47 -8.06 -18.31 2.75
N GLU A 48 -9.00 -19.06 3.33
CA GLU A 48 -10.38 -19.12 2.87
C GLU A 48 -11.03 -17.73 2.92
N GLY A 49 -10.74 -16.96 3.97
CA GLY A 49 -11.21 -15.59 4.08
C GLY A 49 -10.62 -14.66 3.03
N LEU A 50 -9.36 -14.85 2.60
CA LEU A 50 -8.78 -14.08 1.49
C LEU A 50 -9.24 -14.56 0.11
N SER A 51 -9.70 -15.80 -0.02
CA SER A 51 -10.10 -16.41 -1.30
C SER A 51 -11.30 -15.75 -1.97
N GLN A 52 -12.04 -14.91 -1.23
CA GLN A 52 -13.11 -14.09 -1.80
C GLN A 52 -12.58 -12.94 -2.68
N TYR A 53 -11.32 -12.55 -2.51
CA TYR A 53 -10.70 -11.47 -3.30
C TYR A 53 -9.86 -12.07 -4.42
N ARG A 54 -9.89 -11.42 -5.60
CA ARG A 54 -8.94 -11.71 -6.68
C ARG A 54 -7.63 -10.94 -6.53
N THR A 55 -7.74 -9.71 -6.03
CA THR A 55 -6.66 -8.74 -5.88
C THR A 55 -6.84 -7.97 -4.57
N ILE A 56 -5.76 -7.69 -3.85
CA ILE A 56 -5.72 -6.83 -2.65
C ILE A 56 -4.79 -5.66 -2.94
N ILE A 57 -5.26 -4.45 -2.67
CA ILE A 57 -4.50 -3.20 -2.81
C ILE A 57 -4.17 -2.67 -1.41
N LEU A 58 -2.87 -2.57 -1.10
CA LEU A 58 -2.36 -1.89 0.07
C LEU A 58 -1.94 -0.46 -0.33
N SER A 59 -2.68 0.54 0.13
CA SER A 59 -2.44 1.95 -0.20
C SER A 59 -2.42 2.78 1.06
N ASP A 60 -1.28 3.42 1.34
CA ASP A 60 -1.07 4.33 2.47
C ASP A 60 -1.48 3.72 3.83
N ILE A 61 -1.12 2.45 4.03
CA ILE A 61 -1.37 1.67 5.24
C ILE A 61 -0.08 0.98 5.71
N GLY A 62 0.36 1.29 6.93
CA GLY A 62 1.57 0.69 7.50
C GLY A 62 1.37 -0.75 7.95
N ALA A 63 2.45 -1.53 7.93
CA ALA A 63 2.50 -2.93 8.35
C ALA A 63 1.94 -3.14 9.78
N ASN A 64 2.11 -2.15 10.65
CA ASN A 64 1.62 -2.19 12.04
C ASN A 64 0.10 -2.39 12.11
N SER A 65 -0.69 -1.82 11.19
CA SER A 65 -2.15 -2.01 11.18
C SER A 65 -2.52 -3.48 11.04
N LEU A 66 -1.71 -4.26 10.33
CA LEU A 66 -1.98 -5.68 10.09
C LEU A 66 -1.33 -6.61 11.13
N LEU A 67 -0.26 -6.15 11.80
CA LEU A 67 0.47 -6.90 12.83
C LEU A 67 -0.10 -6.69 14.25
N LEU A 68 -0.64 -5.51 14.55
CA LEU A 68 -1.02 -5.09 15.91
C LEU A 68 -2.55 -5.03 16.08
N HIS A 69 -3.21 -6.18 15.87
CA HIS A 69 -4.63 -6.35 16.23
C HIS A 69 -4.88 -5.97 17.72
N PRO A 70 -6.08 -5.58 18.16
CA PRO A 70 -6.36 -5.36 19.59
C PRO A 70 -6.00 -6.55 20.49
N ASP A 71 -6.26 -7.80 20.06
CA ASP A 71 -5.86 -9.01 20.82
C ASP A 71 -4.33 -9.13 20.98
N VAL A 72 -3.58 -8.93 19.89
CA VAL A 72 -2.23 -8.32 19.84
C VAL A 72 -1.79 -7.42 20.98
N TRP A 73 -2.06 -6.13 20.75
CA TRP A 73 -1.47 -4.99 21.42
C TRP A 73 -2.07 -4.70 22.79
N LEU A 74 -3.38 -4.89 22.96
CA LEU A 74 -4.10 -4.58 24.21
C LEU A 74 -4.20 -5.78 25.14
N HIS A 75 -4.20 -7.00 24.59
CA HIS A 75 -4.51 -8.21 25.37
C HIS A 75 -3.38 -9.24 25.40
N GLY A 76 -2.29 -9.05 24.66
CA GLY A 76 -1.14 -9.97 24.65
C GLY A 76 -1.50 -11.38 24.17
N LYS A 77 -2.56 -11.53 23.36
CA LYS A 77 -3.00 -12.79 22.78
C LYS A 77 -2.39 -12.97 21.40
N THR A 78 -2.34 -14.21 20.94
CA THR A 78 -1.86 -14.53 19.60
C THR A 78 -2.99 -14.45 18.57
N VAL A 79 -2.66 -13.99 17.36
CA VAL A 79 -3.49 -14.08 16.16
C VAL A 79 -2.61 -14.51 14.98
N PRO A 80 -3.17 -15.05 13.89
CA PRO A 80 -2.41 -15.32 12.67
C PRO A 80 -1.68 -14.07 12.15
N ASN A 81 -0.43 -14.24 11.71
CA ASN A 81 0.32 -13.14 11.10
C ASN A 81 -0.18 -12.89 9.68
N ARG A 82 -1.00 -11.84 9.51
CA ARG A 82 -1.62 -11.51 8.22
C ARG A 82 -0.63 -11.14 7.12
N LEU A 83 0.59 -10.70 7.44
CA LEU A 83 1.59 -10.43 6.40
C LEU A 83 2.10 -11.72 5.77
N LYS A 84 2.30 -12.77 6.57
CA LYS A 84 2.62 -14.11 6.06
C LYS A 84 1.47 -14.67 5.23
N LEU A 85 0.24 -14.46 5.71
CA LEU A 85 -0.95 -14.89 5.00
C LEU A 85 -1.10 -14.22 3.64
N LEU A 86 -0.90 -12.91 3.54
CA LEU A 86 -0.94 -12.16 2.27
C LEU A 86 0.14 -12.65 1.30
N ARG A 87 1.36 -12.90 1.78
CA ARG A 87 2.42 -13.49 0.96
C ARG A 87 2.00 -14.85 0.41
N ASP A 88 1.56 -15.75 1.28
CA ASP A 88 1.19 -17.12 0.90
C ASP A 88 0.00 -17.12 -0.06
N TRP A 89 -0.97 -16.22 0.14
CA TRP A 89 -2.11 -16.03 -0.76
C TRP A 89 -1.69 -15.48 -2.12
N THR A 90 -0.73 -14.56 -2.16
CA THR A 90 -0.16 -14.03 -3.41
C THR A 90 0.56 -15.15 -4.18
N LEU A 91 1.35 -15.97 -3.49
CA LEU A 91 2.01 -17.14 -4.07
C LEU A 91 1.01 -18.20 -4.57
N ALA A 92 -0.18 -18.27 -3.99
CA ALA A 92 -1.28 -19.12 -4.45
C ALA A 92 -2.06 -18.53 -5.64
N GLY A 93 -1.61 -17.40 -6.19
CA GLY A 93 -2.16 -16.77 -7.39
C GLY A 93 -2.99 -15.52 -7.14
N GLY A 94 -3.14 -15.07 -5.88
CA GLY A 94 -3.75 -13.78 -5.54
C GLY A 94 -2.96 -12.60 -6.09
N GLY A 95 -3.64 -11.55 -6.55
CA GLY A 95 -2.99 -10.31 -6.99
C GLY A 95 -2.68 -9.40 -5.81
N LEU A 96 -1.43 -8.98 -5.62
CA LEU A 96 -1.07 -8.02 -4.59
C LEU A 96 -0.51 -6.74 -5.21
N ILE A 97 -1.11 -5.61 -4.86
CA ILE A 97 -0.68 -4.28 -5.31
C ILE A 97 -0.34 -3.45 -4.08
N MET A 98 0.80 -2.76 -4.11
CA MET A 98 1.12 -1.71 -3.15
C MET A 98 1.21 -0.37 -3.88
N ILE A 99 0.41 0.61 -3.45
CA ILE A 99 0.43 1.98 -3.99
C ILE A 99 1.23 2.86 -3.02
N GLY A 100 2.14 3.67 -3.55
CA GLY A 100 2.99 4.56 -2.76
C GLY A 100 2.24 5.58 -1.91
N GLY A 101 2.91 6.09 -0.89
CA GLY A 101 2.36 6.98 0.14
C GLY A 101 3.27 7.07 1.36
N TYR A 102 2.90 7.91 2.32
CA TYR A 102 3.67 8.08 3.56
C TYR A 102 3.64 6.83 4.44
N PHE A 103 2.59 6.01 4.32
CA PHE A 103 2.43 4.74 5.01
C PHE A 103 2.48 3.53 4.06
N SER A 104 3.17 3.65 2.93
CA SER A 104 3.50 2.52 2.04
C SER A 104 5.02 2.28 1.98
N PHE A 105 5.44 1.11 1.51
CA PHE A 105 6.86 0.69 1.46
C PHE A 105 7.59 0.93 2.79
N GLN A 106 8.60 1.79 2.85
CA GLN A 106 9.21 2.17 4.12
C GLN A 106 8.58 3.44 4.70
N GLY A 107 8.26 4.42 3.86
CA GLY A 107 7.42 5.57 4.17
C GLY A 107 8.07 6.59 5.12
N ILE A 108 7.28 7.59 5.52
CA ILE A 108 7.75 8.71 6.35
C ILE A 108 8.36 8.23 7.67
N ASP A 109 9.57 8.70 7.97
CA ASP A 109 10.37 8.28 9.12
C ASP A 109 10.59 6.74 9.23
N GLY A 110 10.36 5.99 8.15
CA GLY A 110 10.36 4.53 8.15
C GLY A 110 9.19 3.88 8.92
N LYS A 111 8.04 4.58 9.03
CA LYS A 111 6.89 4.14 9.84
C LYS A 111 5.91 3.22 9.12
N ALA A 112 5.93 3.16 7.78
CA ALA A 112 5.15 2.17 7.04
C ALA A 112 5.66 0.76 7.31
N ARG A 113 6.98 0.61 7.43
CA ARG A 113 7.67 -0.58 7.96
C ARG A 113 7.43 -1.87 7.18
N TRP A 114 7.36 -1.79 5.84
CA TRP A 114 7.25 -2.97 5.00
C TRP A 114 8.59 -3.66 4.71
N HIS A 115 9.74 -3.00 4.92
CA HIS A 115 11.06 -3.62 4.77
C HIS A 115 11.23 -4.85 5.68
N ARG A 116 11.71 -5.96 5.12
CA ARG A 116 11.88 -7.28 5.77
C ARG A 116 10.60 -7.86 6.35
N THR A 117 9.45 -7.55 5.75
CA THR A 117 8.18 -8.22 6.06
C THR A 117 7.88 -9.31 5.05
N ALA A 118 7.01 -10.24 5.42
CA ALA A 118 6.57 -11.28 4.48
C ALA A 118 5.85 -10.69 3.24
N VAL A 119 5.18 -9.54 3.37
CA VAL A 119 4.58 -8.85 2.22
C VAL A 119 5.64 -8.37 1.24
N GLU A 120 6.79 -7.85 1.70
CA GLU A 120 7.89 -7.45 0.81
C GLU A 120 8.44 -8.63 -0.02
N GLU A 121 8.40 -9.86 0.50
CA GLU A 121 8.79 -11.07 -0.24
C GLU A 121 7.88 -11.32 -1.45
N ALA A 122 6.61 -10.92 -1.36
CA ALA A 122 5.63 -11.04 -2.44
C ALA A 122 5.67 -9.88 -3.44
N LEU A 123 6.25 -8.73 -3.07
CA LEU A 123 6.36 -7.57 -3.95
C LEU A 123 7.51 -7.72 -4.97
N PRO A 124 7.38 -7.15 -6.18
CA PRO A 124 8.43 -7.14 -7.20
C PRO A 124 9.59 -6.18 -6.89
N VAL A 125 9.57 -5.54 -5.72
CA VAL A 125 10.58 -4.57 -5.28
C VAL A 125 11.05 -4.86 -3.86
N THR A 126 12.21 -4.33 -3.51
CA THR A 126 12.75 -4.28 -2.15
C THR A 126 12.59 -2.86 -1.61
N CYS A 127 12.06 -2.73 -0.40
CA CYS A 127 11.95 -1.44 0.29
C CYS A 127 13.32 -1.03 0.83
N LEU A 128 13.59 0.27 0.87
CA LEU A 128 14.75 0.77 1.60
C LEU A 128 14.58 0.55 3.12
N PRO A 129 15.67 0.51 3.90
CA PRO A 129 15.59 0.35 5.36
C PRO A 129 15.30 1.68 6.11
N ASN A 130 15.24 2.81 5.41
CA ASN A 130 15.09 4.18 5.92
C ASN A 130 13.93 4.92 5.22
N ASP A 131 13.61 6.14 5.65
CA ASP A 131 12.59 6.97 4.99
C ASP A 131 12.88 7.03 3.47
N ASP A 132 11.92 6.58 2.68
CA ASP A 132 12.06 6.35 1.24
C ASP A 132 11.31 7.39 0.40
N ARG A 133 10.86 8.49 1.01
CA ARG A 133 10.11 9.51 0.28
C ARG A 133 11.03 10.32 -0.63
N LEU A 134 10.62 10.42 -1.88
CA LEU A 134 11.04 11.43 -2.81
C LEU A 134 10.01 12.56 -2.76
N GLU A 135 10.38 13.71 -2.20
CA GLU A 135 9.55 14.90 -2.16
C GLU A 135 9.95 15.83 -3.31
N ILE A 136 9.04 16.05 -4.26
CA ILE A 136 9.32 16.77 -5.50
C ILE A 136 8.26 17.87 -5.67
N PRO A 137 8.36 18.98 -4.90
CA PRO A 137 7.35 20.04 -4.90
C PRO A 137 7.21 20.76 -6.25
N GLU A 138 8.27 20.79 -7.07
CA GLU A 138 8.24 21.28 -8.45
C GLU A 138 7.53 20.33 -9.43
N GLY A 139 7.26 19.09 -8.99
CA GLY A 139 6.66 18.02 -9.77
C GLY A 139 7.63 17.30 -10.70
N PHE A 140 7.31 16.04 -10.99
CA PHE A 140 7.97 15.26 -12.04
C PHE A 140 6.93 14.50 -12.88
N ARG A 141 7.33 14.09 -14.09
CA ARG A 141 6.54 13.21 -14.95
C ARG A 141 7.16 11.81 -14.95
N PRO A 142 6.37 10.75 -14.78
CA PRO A 142 6.84 9.39 -15.01
C PRO A 142 7.27 9.20 -16.47
N GLU A 143 8.38 8.48 -16.66
CA GLU A 143 8.82 8.00 -17.98
C GLU A 143 8.64 6.48 -18.05
N ILE A 144 8.04 6.00 -19.15
CA ILE A 144 7.87 4.57 -19.39
C ILE A 144 9.19 4.02 -19.95
N THR A 145 9.90 3.22 -19.16
CA THR A 145 11.18 2.59 -19.54
C THR A 145 11.02 1.23 -20.20
N GLY A 146 9.90 0.54 -19.96
CA GLY A 146 9.56 -0.75 -20.56
C GLY A 146 8.85 -0.65 -21.92
N SER A 147 8.29 -1.78 -22.38
CA SER A 147 7.52 -1.81 -23.64
C SER A 147 6.26 -0.97 -23.53
N ARG A 148 6.03 -0.06 -24.50
CA ARG A 148 4.78 0.71 -24.58
C ARG A 148 3.57 -0.15 -24.99
N ASP A 149 3.81 -1.34 -25.53
CA ASP A 149 2.76 -2.30 -25.90
C ASP A 149 2.33 -3.19 -24.72
N HIS A 150 2.88 -2.97 -23.52
CA HIS A 150 2.48 -3.72 -22.33
C HIS A 150 0.97 -3.49 -22.05
N PRO A 151 0.19 -4.55 -21.74
CA PRO A 151 -1.27 -4.43 -21.56
C PRO A 151 -1.73 -3.38 -20.55
N LEU A 152 -0.92 -3.07 -19.53
CA LEU A 152 -1.21 -1.99 -18.56
C LEU A 152 -1.32 -0.60 -19.19
N PHE A 153 -0.68 -0.37 -20.34
CA PHE A 153 -0.70 0.91 -21.05
C PHE A 153 -1.72 0.95 -22.18
N ALA A 154 -2.48 -0.14 -22.40
CA ALA A 154 -3.50 -0.18 -23.44
C ALA A 154 -4.56 0.91 -23.21
N GLY A 155 -4.75 1.78 -24.21
CA GLY A 155 -5.68 2.91 -24.14
C GLY A 155 -5.17 4.13 -23.35
N ILE A 156 -3.93 4.09 -22.82
CA ILE A 156 -3.30 5.25 -22.19
C ILE A 156 -2.46 5.98 -23.24
N GLU A 157 -2.94 7.16 -23.65
CA GLU A 157 -2.28 8.02 -24.62
C GLU A 157 -1.89 9.38 -23.99
N GLY A 158 -0.91 10.06 -24.58
CA GLY A 158 -0.48 11.39 -24.15
C GLY A 158 0.54 11.40 -23.01
N GLU A 159 0.72 12.59 -22.42
CA GLU A 159 1.64 12.80 -21.31
C GLU A 159 1.00 12.39 -19.98
N TRP A 160 1.80 11.74 -19.13
CA TRP A 160 1.38 11.40 -17.77
C TRP A 160 1.24 12.66 -16.91
N PRO A 161 0.28 12.71 -15.97
CA PRO A 161 0.13 13.83 -15.06
C PRO A 161 1.39 14.01 -14.20
N LEU A 162 1.58 15.23 -13.70
CA LEU A 162 2.63 15.52 -12.73
C LEU A 162 2.32 14.81 -11.41
N LEU A 163 3.36 14.23 -10.82
CA LEU A 163 3.36 13.72 -9.45
C LEU A 163 4.25 14.62 -8.60
N LEU A 164 3.90 14.77 -7.31
CA LEU A 164 4.63 15.62 -6.36
C LEU A 164 5.58 14.82 -5.45
N GLY A 165 5.60 13.50 -5.62
CA GLY A 165 6.47 12.61 -4.87
C GLY A 165 6.22 11.15 -5.20
N ALA A 166 7.09 10.29 -4.68
CA ALA A 166 7.03 8.84 -4.81
C ALA A 166 7.79 8.18 -3.66
N ASN A 167 7.71 6.85 -3.55
CA ASN A 167 8.60 6.08 -2.70
C ASN A 167 9.74 5.52 -3.55
N GLU A 168 10.98 5.66 -3.08
CA GLU A 168 12.16 5.03 -3.66
C GLU A 168 12.20 3.55 -3.29
N VAL A 169 12.31 2.68 -4.29
CA VAL A 169 12.35 1.23 -4.14
C VAL A 169 13.38 0.64 -5.10
N VAL A 170 13.88 -0.55 -4.79
CA VAL A 170 14.82 -1.27 -5.65
C VAL A 170 14.09 -2.42 -6.34
N PRO A 171 13.95 -2.44 -7.68
CA PRO A 171 13.41 -3.58 -8.41
C PRO A 171 14.15 -4.87 -8.05
N ARG A 172 13.41 -5.97 -7.89
CA ARG A 172 14.03 -7.28 -7.68
C ARG A 172 14.54 -7.83 -9.01
N ASP A 173 15.68 -8.50 -8.95
CA ASP A 173 16.21 -9.28 -10.06
C ASP A 173 15.45 -10.62 -10.14
N ARG A 174 14.31 -10.62 -10.84
CA ARG A 174 13.44 -11.78 -11.08
C ARG A 174 12.83 -11.68 -12.48
N ASP A 175 12.54 -12.84 -13.09
CA ASP A 175 12.00 -12.93 -14.45
C ASP A 175 10.60 -12.32 -14.60
N ASP A 176 9.87 -12.11 -13.49
CA ASP A 176 8.53 -11.51 -13.45
C ASP A 176 8.54 -9.98 -13.17
N VAL A 177 9.71 -9.35 -13.20
CA VAL A 177 9.88 -7.90 -13.01
C VAL A 177 10.40 -7.28 -14.30
N GLU A 178 9.59 -6.40 -14.90
CA GLU A 178 9.91 -5.64 -16.13
C GLU A 178 10.29 -4.18 -15.84
#